data_AF-A0A357Z7W3-F1
#
_entry.id   AF-A0A357Z7W3-F1
#
_cell.length_a   1.000
_cell.length_b   1.000
_cell.length_c   1.000
_cell.angle_alpha   90.00
_cell.angle_beta   90.00
_cell.angle_gamma   90.00
#
_symmetry.space_group_name_H-M   'P 1'
#
loop_
_entity.id
_entity.type
_entity.pdbx_description
1 polymer ?
#
loop_
_entity_poly.entity_id
_entity_poly.type
_entity_poly.pdbx_seq_one_letter_code
_entity_poly.pdbx_strand_id
1 'polypeptide(L)' 'MEKEIVLSGIRPTGFLHLGNYFGAMRNYVRMQDDYNCFFFVANWHSLTTHPDTKQLQESV' A
#
# COMPACT_ATOMS: atom_id res chain seq x y z
N MET A 1 -8.87 23.06 -12.27
CA MET A 1 -7.56 22.41 -12.47
C MET A 1 -7.76 20.94 -12.22
N GLU A 2 -7.22 20.08 -13.08
CA GLU A 2 -7.28 18.63 -12.88
C GLU A 2 -6.36 18.26 -11.71
N LYS A 3 -6.83 17.42 -10.78
CA LYS A 3 -6.00 16.97 -9.65
C LYS A 3 -4.92 16.03 -10.17
N GLU A 4 -3.68 16.21 -9.70
CA GLU A 4 -2.58 15.31 -10.05
C GLU A 4 -2.86 13.89 -9.56
N ILE A 5 -2.33 12.90 -10.29
CA ILE A 5 -2.55 11.48 -9.99
C ILE A 5 -1.44 10.98 -9.07
N VAL A 6 -1.84 10.32 -7.99
CA VAL A 6 -0.93 9.64 -7.06
C VAL A 6 -1.22 8.16 -7.10
N LEU A 7 -0.20 7.35 -7.40
CA LEU A 7 -0.28 5.88 -7.38
C LEU A 7 0.63 5.35 -6.27
N SER A 8 0.09 4.57 -5.34
CA SER A 8 0.85 3.96 -4.25
C SER A 8 0.59 2.46 -4.16
N GLY A 9 1.68 1.68 -4.15
CA GLY A 9 1.66 0.23 -3.98
C GLY A 9 2.06 -0.16 -2.57
N ILE A 10 1.16 -0.83 -1.84
CA ILE A 10 1.39 -1.28 -0.46
C ILE A 10 1.76 -2.75 -0.50
N ARG A 11 2.92 -3.11 0.06
CA ARG A 11 3.33 -4.53 0.14
C ARG A 11 2.54 -5.27 1.22
N PRO A 12 2.05 -6.48 0.94
CA PRO A 12 1.44 -7.35 1.93
C PRO A 12 2.54 -7.98 2.80
N THR A 13 2.93 -7.32 3.89
CA THR A 13 3.99 -7.78 4.81
C THR A 13 3.43 -8.24 6.16
N GLY A 14 2.18 -8.69 6.20
CA GLY A 14 1.46 -9.03 7.42
C GLY A 14 0.86 -7.80 8.11
N PHE A 15 0.83 -7.79 9.44
CA PHE A 15 0.12 -6.75 10.21
C PHE A 15 0.76 -5.36 10.11
N LEU A 16 -0.06 -4.36 9.80
CA LEU A 16 0.34 -2.95 9.91
C LEU A 16 0.59 -2.57 11.37
N HIS A 17 1.66 -1.82 11.61
CA HIS A 17 1.95 -1.26 12.93
C HIS A 17 1.86 0.27 12.92
N LEU A 18 1.96 0.89 14.11
CA LEU A 18 1.88 2.34 14.30
C LEU A 18 2.84 3.13 13.40
N GLY A 19 3.99 2.54 13.07
CA GLY A 19 4.97 3.12 12.14
C GLY A 19 4.40 3.27 10.73
N ASN A 20 3.74 2.26 10.18
CA ASN A 20 3.06 2.37 8.87
C ASN A 20 1.93 3.41 8.93
N TYR A 21 1.21 3.46 10.05
CA TYR A 21 0.10 4.40 10.20
C TYR A 21 0.57 5.85 10.14
N PHE A 22 1.54 6.22 10.97
CA PHE A 22 2.06 7.59 11.01
C PHE A 22 2.96 7.92 9.83
N GLY A 23 3.68 6.92 9.29
CA GLY A 23 4.60 7.11 8.18
C GLY A 23 3.92 7.23 6.81
N ALA A 24 2.80 6.52 6.60
CA ALA A 24 2.15 6.44 5.29
C ALA A 24 0.63 6.59 5.36
N MET A 25 -0.08 5.73 6.09
CA MET A 25 -1.55 5.64 5.98
C MET A 25 -2.26 6.94 6.32
N ARG A 26 -1.83 7.64 7.39
CA ARG A 26 -2.41 8.93 7.78
C ARG A 26 -2.25 9.98 6.69
N ASN A 27 -1.13 9.97 5.96
CA ASN A 27 -0.91 10.89 4.85
C ASN A 27 -1.73 10.48 3.63
N TYR A 28 -1.85 9.18 3.34
CA TYR A 28 -2.70 8.68 2.25
C TYR A 28 -4.17 9.10 2.40
N VAL A 29 -4.69 9.12 3.63
CA VAL A 29 -6.06 9.62 3.90
C VAL A 29 -6.16 11.11 3.56
N ARG A 30 -5.20 11.92 4.02
CA ARG A 30 -5.19 13.37 3.76
C ARG A 30 -5.04 13.71 2.27
N MET A 31 -4.23 12.95 1.55
CA MET A 31 -3.96 13.20 0.12
C MET A 31 -5.18 12.99 -0.76
N GLN A 32 -6.21 12.26 -0.32
CA GLN A 32 -7.44 12.06 -1.10
C GLN A 32 -8.23 13.35 -1.31
N ASP A 33 -8.05 14.34 -0.43
CA ASP A 33 -8.71 15.64 -0.57
C ASP A 33 -8.08 16.47 -1.71
N ASP A 34 -6.77 16.33 -1.92
CA ASP A 34 -5.99 17.17 -2.84
C ASP A 34 -5.66 16.48 -4.18
N TYR A 35 -5.61 15.14 -4.21
CA TYR A 35 -5.13 14.35 -5.35
C TYR A 35 -6.11 13.28 -5.81
N ASN A 36 -5.92 12.77 -7.04
CA ASN A 36 -6.56 11.54 -7.51
C ASN A 36 -5.70 10.34 -7.10
N CYS A 37 -6.04 9.72 -5.97
CA CYS A 37 -5.24 8.63 -5.40
C CYS A 37 -5.70 7.24 -5.87
N PHE A 38 -4.73 6.41 -6.28
CA PHE A 38 -4.90 5.00 -6.57
C PHE A 38 -3.99 4.19 -5.64
N PHE A 39 -4.57 3.27 -4.88
CA PHE A 39 -3.86 2.38 -3.97
C PHE A 39 -4.03 0.93 -4.44
N PHE A 40 -2.94 0.16 -4.47
CA PHE A 40 -2.99 -1.25 -4.82
C PHE A 40 -2.11 -2.08 -3.90
N VAL A 41 -2.45 -3.37 -3.75
CA VAL A 41 -1.64 -4.32 -2.99
C VAL A 41 -0.61 -4.96 -3.93
N ALA A 42 0.67 -4.79 -3.60
CA ALA A 42 1.78 -5.17 -4.46
C ALA A 42 2.18 -6.66 -4.31
N ASN A 43 1.22 -7.58 -4.47
CA ASN A 43 1.38 -9.01 -4.18
C ASN A 43 2.49 -9.67 -5.01
N TRP A 44 2.56 -9.35 -6.31
CA TRP A 44 3.60 -9.88 -7.19
C TRP A 44 5.00 -9.40 -6.81
N HIS A 45 5.13 -8.20 -6.24
CA HIS A 45 6.43 -7.71 -5.77
C HIS A 45 6.91 -8.51 -4.55
N SER A 46 5.99 -9.01 -3.70
CA SER A 46 6.35 -9.88 -2.59
C SER A 46 6.93 -11.22 -3.04
N LEU A 47 6.52 -11.74 -4.21
CA LEU A 47 7.05 -13.01 -4.76
C LEU A 47 8.55 -12.96 -5.12
N THR A 48 9.09 -11.75 -5.33
CA THR A 48 10.52 -11.57 -5.62
C THR A 48 11.41 -11.81 -4.40
N THR A 49 10.85 -11.70 -3.19
CA THR A 49 11.56 -11.87 -1.92
C THR A 49 11.09 -13.10 -1.13
N HIS A 50 9.81 -13.48 -1.27
CA HIS A 50 9.21 -14.66 -0.64
C HIS A 50 8.46 -15.46 -1.72
N PRO A 51 9.11 -16.43 -2.39
CA PRO A 51 8.49 -17.19 -3.47
C PRO A 51 7.44 -18.21 -3.00
N ASP A 52 7.38 -18.52 -1.69
CA ASP A 52 6.31 -19.35 -1.13
C ASP A 52 5.02 -18.55 -0.99
N THR A 53 3.98 -18.97 -1.71
CA THR A 53 2.69 -18.30 -1.78
C THR A 53 1.74 -18.67 -0.65
N LYS A 54 2.07 -19.69 0.17
CA LYS A 54 1.15 -20.24 1.18
C LYS A 54 0.60 -19.20 2.15
N GLN A 55 1.42 -18.23 2.55
CA GLN A 55 1.05 -17.17 3.50
C GLN A 55 0.68 -15.85 2.83
N LEU A 56 0.79 -15.76 1.50
CA LEU A 56 0.55 -14.51 0.79
C LEU A 56 -0.93 -14.10 0.87
N GLN A 57 -1.85 -15.05 0.79
CA GLN A 57 -3.29 -14.77 0.91
C GLN A 57 -3.69 -14.19 2.26
N GLU A 58 -3.01 -14.57 3.34
CA GLU A 58 -3.30 -14.05 4.69
C GLU A 58 -2.77 -12.64 4.90
N SER A 59 -1.83 -12.21 4.05
CA SER A 59 -1.10 -10.94 4.20
C SER A 59 -1.67 -9.80 3.33
N VAL A 60 -2.68 -10.09 2.50
CA VAL A 60 -3.35 -9.18 1.55
C VAL A 60 -4.63 -8.65 2.16
#